data_AF-A0A2G6ASW2-F1
#
_entry.id   AF-A0A2G6ASW2-F1
#
_cell.length_a   1.000
_cell.length_b   1.000
_cell.length_c   1.000
_cell.angle_alpha   90.00
_cell.angle_beta   90.00
_cell.angle_gamma   90.00
#
_symmetry.space_group_name_H-M   'P 1'
#
loop_
_entity.id
_entity.type
_entity.pdbx_description
1 polymer ?
#
loop_
_entity_poly.entity_id
_entity_poly.type
_entity_poly.pdbx_seq_one_letter_code
_entity_poly.pdbx_strand_id
1 'polypeptide(L)' 'MDVWFVIKERYMLLSIFLIIIVASLLLLIAIWKNRSDIPKSLTLIITIICSVIIALSILAWVFAISFGYNS' A
#
# COMPACT_ATOMS: atom_id res chain seq x y z
N MET A 1 -11.92 -21.13 8.48
CA MET A 1 -11.98 -20.17 9.60
C MET A 1 -12.71 -18.94 9.13
N ASP A 2 -13.54 -18.26 9.94
CA ASP A 2 -14.16 -17.00 9.49
C ASP A 2 -13.08 -16.00 9.07
N VAL A 3 -13.31 -15.26 7.98
CA VAL A 3 -12.39 -14.19 7.50
C VAL A 3 -12.08 -13.20 8.64
N TRP A 4 -13.06 -12.97 9.51
CA TRP A 4 -12.93 -12.17 10.73
C TRP A 4 -11.88 -12.70 11.71
N PHE A 5 -11.76 -14.03 11.84
CA PHE A 5 -10.80 -14.66 12.74
C PHE A 5 -9.35 -14.48 12.22
N VAL A 6 -9.16 -14.69 10.91
CA VAL A 6 -7.86 -14.48 10.24
C VAL A 6 -7.40 -13.03 10.34
N ILE A 7 -8.33 -12.08 10.15
CA ILE A 7 -8.05 -10.65 10.30
C ILE A 7 -7.65 -10.33 11.74
N LYS A 8 -8.33 -10.90 12.75
CA LYS A 8 -8.02 -10.66 14.16
C LYS A 8 -6.64 -11.19 14.54
N GLU A 9 -6.27 -12.36 14.03
CA GLU A 9 -5.01 -13.03 14.35
C GLU A 9 -3.80 -12.38 13.65
N ARG A 10 -4.00 -11.92 12.41
CA ARG A 10 -2.93 -11.30 11.60
C ARG A 10 -3.08 -9.78 11.46
N TYR A 11 -3.88 -9.15 12.31
CA TYR A 11 -4.23 -7.72 12.22
C TYR A 11 -2.99 -6.84 12.19
N MET A 12 -1.96 -7.21 12.95
CA MET A 12 -0.73 -6.44 13.08
C MET A 12 0.04 -6.42 11.74
N LEU A 13 0.12 -7.56 11.06
CA LEU A 13 0.77 -7.68 9.74
C LEU A 13 -0.05 -6.98 8.64
N LEU A 14 -1.37 -7.14 8.66
CA LEU A 14 -2.29 -6.47 7.74
C LEU A 14 -2.28 -4.94 7.92
N SER A 15 -2.11 -4.46 9.16
CA SER A 15 -2.05 -3.03 9.47
C SER A 15 -0.80 -2.35 8.88
N ILE A 16 0.35 -3.05 8.83
CA ILE A 16 1.59 -2.52 8.25
C ILE A 16 1.39 -2.22 6.76
N PHE A 17 0.80 -3.14 6.00
CA PHE A 17 0.49 -2.91 4.58
C PHE A 17 -0.46 -1.74 4.38
N LEU A 18 -1.46 -1.62 5.26
CA LEU A 18 -2.41 -0.50 5.21
C LEU A 18 -1.71 0.84 5.46
N ILE A 19 -0.80 0.92 6.44
CA ILE A 19 0.01 2.11 6.71
C ILE A 19 0.88 2.47 5.49
N ILE A 20 1.52 1.48 4.85
CA ILE A 20 2.35 1.70 3.66
C ILE A 20 1.52 2.28 2.50
N ILE A 21 0.31 1.76 2.27
CA ILE A 21 -0.60 2.27 1.24
C ILE A 21 -0.98 3.72 1.55
N VAL A 22 -1.39 4.02 2.79
CA VAL A 22 -1.77 5.37 3.21
C VAL A 22 -0.60 6.34 3.07
N ALA A 23 0.59 5.97 3.52
CA ALA A 23 1.80 6.78 3.38
C ALA A 23 2.14 7.07 1.91
N SER A 24 2.03 6.06 1.04
CA SER A 24 2.26 6.21 -0.41
C SER A 24 1.24 7.15 -1.06
N LEU A 25 -0.03 7.08 -0.65
CA LEU A 25 -1.08 7.99 -1.11
C LEU A 25 -0.81 9.43 -0.65
N LEU A 26 -0.42 9.64 0.61
CA LEU A 26 -0.06 10.96 1.12
C LEU A 26 1.13 11.55 0.36
N LEU A 27 2.14 10.73 0.05
CA LEU A 27 3.29 11.15 -0.76
C LEU A 27 2.85 11.57 -2.17
N LEU A 28 2.00 10.78 -2.83
CA LEU A 28 1.43 11.13 -4.14
C LEU A 28 0.67 12.44 -4.10
N ILE A 29 -0.16 12.67 -3.07
CA ILE A 29 -0.91 13.92 -2.90
C ILE A 29 0.06 15.10 -2.70
N ALA A 30 1.07 14.95 -1.86
CA ALA A 30 2.07 15.99 -1.61
C ALA A 30 2.84 16.38 -2.88
N ILE A 31 3.25 15.39 -3.67
CA ILE A 31 3.95 15.61 -4.94
C ILE A 31 3.02 16.26 -5.96
N TRP A 32 1.76 15.81 -6.03
CA TRP A 32 0.81 16.37 -6.97
C TRP A 32 0.49 17.84 -6.65
N LYS A 33 0.44 18.20 -5.36
CA LYS A 33 0.27 19.57 -4.89
C LYS A 33 1.46 20.47 -5.24
N ASN A 34 2.68 19.94 -5.15
CA ASN A 34 3.94 20.68 -5.42
C ASN A 34 4.49 20.44 -6.84
N ARG A 35 3.68 19.92 -7.76
CA ARG A 35 4.13 19.48 -9.11
C ARG A 35 4.70 20.61 -9.97
N SER A 36 4.38 21.87 -9.65
CA SER A 36 4.89 23.06 -10.35
C SER A 36 6.35 23.34 -10.01
N ASP A 37 6.76 22.98 -8.80
CA ASP A 37 8.05 23.34 -8.21
C ASP A 37 9.05 22.19 -8.32
N ILE A 38 8.54 20.96 -8.51
CA ILE A 38 9.33 19.73 -8.64
C ILE A 38 9.60 19.42 -10.11
N PRO A 39 10.83 19.03 -10.49
CA PRO A 39 11.13 18.62 -11.86
C PRO A 39 10.22 17.46 -12.31
N LYS A 40 9.67 17.58 -13.53
CA LYS A 40 8.69 16.62 -14.08
C LYS A 40 9.17 15.17 -14.07
N SER A 41 10.47 14.96 -14.31
CA SER A 41 11.11 13.64 -14.25
C SER A 41 11.04 13.03 -12.85
N LEU A 42 11.27 13.82 -11.80
CA LEU A 42 11.24 13.36 -10.42
C LEU A 42 9.81 13.01 -9.98
N THR A 43 8.83 13.86 -10.34
CA THR A 43 7.41 13.58 -10.11
C THR A 43 7.00 12.25 -10.76
N LEU A 44 7.45 11.99 -11.99
CA LEU A 44 7.13 10.78 -12.72
C LEU A 44 7.77 9.54 -12.07
N ILE A 45 9.04 9.61 -11.69
CA ILE A 45 9.75 8.52 -11.00
C ILE A 45 9.05 8.18 -9.67
N ILE A 46 8.75 9.17 -8.84
CA ILE A 46 8.13 8.92 -7.54
C ILE A 46 6.71 8.35 -7.72
N THR A 47 5.97 8.85 -8.72
CA THR A 47 4.63 8.31 -9.03
C THR A 47 4.68 6.84 -9.41
N ILE A 48 5.67 6.43 -10.21
CA ILE A 48 5.88 5.02 -10.59
C ILE A 48 6.26 4.18 -9.36
N ILE A 49 7.17 4.67 -8.52
CA ILE A 49 7.59 3.93 -7.33
C ILE A 49 6.41 3.73 -6.37
N CYS A 50 5.65 4.81 -6.10
CA CYS A 50 4.47 4.72 -5.24
C CYS A 50 3.40 3.79 -5.80
N SER A 51 3.14 3.82 -7.12
CA SER A 51 2.14 2.92 -7.71
C SER A 51 2.55 1.45 -7.62
N VAL A 52 3.84 1.14 -7.84
CA VAL A 52 4.39 -0.21 -7.67
C VAL A 52 4.29 -0.66 -6.21
N ILE A 53 4.66 0.19 -5.24
CA ILE A 53 4.57 -0.12 -3.81
C ILE A 53 3.11 -0.40 -3.41
N ILE A 54 2.17 0.42 -3.87
CA ILE A 54 0.74 0.21 -3.59
C ILE A 54 0.26 -1.12 -4.19
N ALA A 55 0.60 -1.41 -5.44
CA ALA A 55 0.21 -2.65 -6.11
C ALA A 55 0.76 -3.89 -5.38
N LEU A 56 2.05 -3.89 -5.04
CA LEU A 56 2.68 -4.98 -4.28
C LEU A 56 2.07 -5.14 -2.89
N SER A 57 1.76 -4.03 -2.21
CA SER A 57 1.13 -4.05 -0.88
C SER A 57 -0.27 -4.66 -0.94
N ILE A 58 -1.08 -4.31 -1.95
CA ILE A 58 -2.41 -4.89 -2.16
C ILE A 58 -2.30 -6.39 -2.45
N LEU A 59 -1.38 -6.79 -3.34
CA LEU A 59 -1.16 -8.21 -3.63
C LEU A 59 -0.76 -8.97 -2.36
N ALA A 60 0.22 -8.48 -1.61
CA ALA A 60 0.64 -9.09 -0.35
C ALA A 60 -0.52 -9.20 0.67
N TRP A 61 -1.39 -8.20 0.70
CA TRP A 61 -2.59 -8.20 1.56
C TRP A 61 -3.58 -9.30 1.16
N VAL A 62 -3.89 -9.40 -0.15
CA VAL A 62 -4.76 -10.46 -0.70
C VAL A 62 -4.18 -11.85 -0.44
N PHE A 63 -2.87 -12.02 -0.64
CA PHE A 63 -2.15 -13.26 -0.35
C PHE A 63 -2.22 -13.60 1.15
N ALA A 64 -1.95 -12.64 2.04
CA ALA A 64 -1.96 -12.86 3.48
C ALA A 64 -3.35 -13.31 4.00
N ILE A 65 -4.42 -12.74 3.45
CA ILE A 65 -5.81 -13.12 3.78
C ILE A 65 -6.13 -14.50 3.19
N SER A 66 -5.79 -14.75 1.93
CA SER A 66 -6.12 -16.00 1.23
C SER A 66 -5.40 -17.21 1.83
N PHE A 67 -4.11 -17.08 2.13
CA PHE A 67 -3.33 -18.15 2.77
C PHE A 67 -3.67 -18.32 4.25
N GLY A 68 -4.09 -17.27 4.95
CA GLY A 68 -4.57 -17.39 6.33
C GLY A 68 -5.96 -18.03 6.43
N TYR A 69 -6.79 -17.90 5.40
CA TYR A 69 -8.12 -18.53 5.34
C TYR A 69 -8.08 -20.01 4.95
N ASN A 70 -7.12 -20.40 4.11
CA ASN A 70 -6.99 -21.74 3.55
C ASN A 70 -6.09 -22.69 4.38
N SER A 71 -5.54 -22.24 5.52
CA SER A 71 -4.84 -23.07 6.51
C SER A 71 -5.73 -23.35 7.70
#